data_AF-A0A844AU10-F1
#
_entry.id   AF-A0A844AU10-F1
#
_cell.length_a   1.000
_cell.length_b   1.000
_cell.length_c   1.000
_cell.angle_alpha   90.00
_cell.angle_beta   90.00
_cell.angle_gamma   90.00
#
_symmetry.space_group_name_H-M   'P 1'
#
loop_
_entity.id
_entity.type
_entity.pdbx_description
1 polymer ?
#
loop_
_entity_poly.entity_id
_entity_poly.type
_entity_poly.pdbx_seq_one_letter_code
_entity_poly.pdbx_strand_id
1 'polypeptide(L)'
;MLEELEDDIDAVSARLKRARLILGFEKKTDFADYVGISKQAYGAFENGNRDLTLHAAKKLRKKFGLTLEFLYFGRTDDLPSRIARELSPRNVPE
;
A
#
# COMPACT_ATOMS: atom_id res chain seq x y z
N MET A 1 5.91 15.51 -1.24
CA MET A 1 5.20 14.38 -1.89
C MET A 1 5.41 13.10 -1.07
N LEU A 2 4.51 12.11 -1.09
CA LEU A 2 4.66 10.85 -0.34
C LEU A 2 5.96 10.08 -0.67
N GLU A 3 6.59 10.39 -1.80
CA GLU A 3 7.88 9.84 -2.25
C GLU A 3 9.09 10.44 -1.52
N GLU A 4 8.97 11.65 -0.96
CA GLU A 4 10.07 12.35 -0.27
C GLU A 4 10.22 11.93 1.20
N LEU A 5 9.22 11.22 1.72
CA LEU A 5 9.16 10.79 3.12
C LEU A 5 9.65 9.34 3.31
N GLU A 6 10.20 8.72 2.26
CA GLU A 6 10.78 7.37 2.32
C GLU A 6 9.88 6.39 3.10
N ASP A 7 10.47 5.63 4.05
CA ASP A 7 9.82 4.62 4.87
C ASP A 7 9.20 5.17 6.16
N ASP A 8 8.99 6.50 6.24
CA ASP A 8 8.20 7.12 7.29
C ASP A 8 6.83 6.44 7.43
N ILE A 9 6.43 6.21 8.68
CA ILE A 9 5.27 5.40 9.02
C ILE A 9 3.96 6.00 8.46
N ASP A 10 3.83 7.33 8.45
CA ASP A 10 2.65 8.00 7.91
C ASP A 10 2.64 7.89 6.38
N ALA A 11 3.80 8.02 5.74
CA ALA A 11 3.95 7.84 4.30
C ALA A 11 3.61 6.40 3.86
N VAL A 12 4.12 5.38 4.57
CA VAL A 12 3.80 3.96 4.33
C VAL A 12 2.30 3.71 4.53
N SER A 13 1.71 4.24 5.60
CA SER A 13 0.28 4.06 5.89
C SER A 13 -0.61 4.65 4.78
N ALA A 14 -0.27 5.83 4.27
CA ALA A 14 -0.97 6.50 3.19
C ALA A 14 -0.89 5.70 1.88
N ARG A 15 0.30 5.16 1.56
CA ARG A 15 0.49 4.29 0.38
C ARG A 15 -0.33 3.01 0.47
N LEU A 16 -0.37 2.36 1.65
CA LEU A 16 -1.18 1.18 1.89
C LEU A 16 -2.68 1.45 1.68
N LYS A 17 -3.17 2.57 2.22
CA LYS A 17 -4.56 3.00 2.05
C LYS A 17 -4.88 3.26 0.57
N ARG A 18 -4.01 4.00 -0.13
CA ARG A 18 -4.21 4.32 -1.54
C ARG A 18 -4.21 3.06 -2.41
N ALA A 19 -3.26 2.16 -2.20
CA ALA A 19 -3.18 0.90 -2.93
C ALA A 19 -4.45 0.06 -2.72
N ARG A 20 -4.94 -0.04 -1.48
CA ARG A 20 -6.19 -0.76 -1.16
C ARG A 20 -7.38 -0.21 -1.92
N LEU A 21 -7.55 1.11 -1.94
CA LEU A 21 -8.67 1.78 -2.61
C LEU A 21 -8.60 1.60 -4.13
N ILE A 22 -7.42 1.74 -4.75
CA ILE A 22 -7.21 1.50 -6.19
C ILE A 22 -7.50 0.05 -6.57
N LEU A 23 -7.19 -0.89 -5.68
CA LEU A 23 -7.51 -2.31 -5.85
C LEU A 23 -8.99 -2.63 -5.62
N GLY A 24 -9.83 -1.63 -5.30
CA GLY A 24 -11.28 -1.76 -5.20
C GLY A 24 -11.80 -2.22 -3.85
N PHE A 25 -10.98 -2.18 -2.80
CA PHE A 25 -11.40 -2.60 -1.46
C PHE A 25 -11.75 -1.39 -0.60
N GLU A 26 -13.03 -1.20 -0.26
CA GLU A 26 -13.45 -0.09 0.61
C GLU A 26 -13.11 -0.32 2.08
N LYS A 27 -13.17 -1.58 2.53
CA LYS A 27 -12.94 -1.97 3.93
C LYS A 27 -11.55 -2.58 4.12
N LYS A 28 -10.86 -2.16 5.20
CA LYS A 28 -9.56 -2.71 5.60
C LYS A 28 -9.64 -4.21 5.90
N THR A 29 -10.76 -4.66 6.48
CA THR A 29 -10.98 -6.07 6.85
C THR A 29 -11.00 -6.98 5.64
N ASP A 30 -11.68 -6.56 4.57
CA ASP A 30 -11.87 -7.36 3.37
C ASP A 30 -10.56 -7.46 2.60
N PHE A 31 -9.81 -6.36 2.56
CA PHE A 31 -8.46 -6.35 2.01
C PHE A 31 -7.50 -7.26 2.81
N ALA A 32 -7.51 -7.16 4.14
CA ALA A 32 -6.68 -7.98 5.00
C ALA A 32 -6.96 -9.48 4.82
N ASP A 33 -8.24 -9.87 4.81
CA ASP A 33 -8.68 -11.24 4.59
C ASP A 33 -8.24 -11.75 3.20
N TYR A 34 -8.41 -10.94 2.15
CA TYR A 34 -8.04 -11.30 0.79
C TYR A 34 -6.53 -11.49 0.59
N VAL A 35 -5.71 -10.66 1.26
CA VAL A 35 -4.24 -10.77 1.25
C VAL A 35 -3.76 -11.91 2.16
N GLY A 36 -4.55 -12.31 3.15
CA GLY A 36 -4.16 -13.27 4.18
C GLY A 36 -3.31 -12.64 5.28
N ILE A 37 -3.59 -11.39 5.66
CA ILE A 37 -3.00 -10.69 6.82
C ILE A 37 -4.10 -10.57 7.89
N SER A 38 -3.76 -10.63 9.18
CA SER A 38 -4.79 -10.42 10.19
C SER A 38 -5.36 -8.99 10.12
N LYS A 39 -6.68 -8.85 10.31
CA LYS A 39 -7.40 -7.57 10.29
C LYS A 39 -6.76 -6.54 11.21
N GLN A 40 -6.36 -6.97 12.41
CA GLN A 40 -5.69 -6.13 13.40
C GLN A 40 -4.33 -5.64 12.90
N ALA A 41 -3.50 -6.52 12.33
CA ALA A 41 -2.17 -6.13 11.85
C ALA A 41 -2.29 -5.15 10.68
N TYR A 42 -3.12 -5.46 9.68
CA TYR A 42 -3.31 -4.56 8.54
C TYR A 42 -3.91 -3.21 8.97
N GLY A 43 -4.88 -3.22 9.89
CA GLY A 43 -5.43 -2.02 10.48
C GLY A 43 -4.36 -1.16 11.17
N ALA A 44 -3.45 -1.76 11.93
CA ALA A 44 -2.34 -1.04 12.57
C ALA A 44 -1.38 -0.41 11.55
N PHE A 45 -1.06 -1.13 10.46
CA PHE A 45 -0.19 -0.61 9.40
C PHE A 45 -0.84 0.59 8.67
N GLU A 46 -2.10 0.46 8.26
CA GLU A 46 -2.80 1.53 7.53
C GLU A 46 -3.20 2.72 8.43
N ASN A 47 -3.20 2.53 9.76
CA ASN A 47 -3.44 3.62 10.71
C ASN A 47 -2.16 4.36 11.12
N GLY A 48 -0.98 3.92 10.67
CA GLY A 48 0.28 4.49 11.13
C GLY A 48 0.63 4.13 12.58
N ASN A 49 -0.01 3.11 13.16
CA ASN A 49 0.24 2.68 14.55
C ASN A 49 1.35 1.62 14.65
N ARG A 50 1.80 1.08 13.51
CA ARG A 50 2.85 0.07 13.43
C ARG A 50 3.48 0.08 12.04
N ASP A 51 4.80 -0.11 11.99
CA ASP A 51 5.51 -0.28 10.72
C ASP A 51 5.04 -1.50 9.93
N LEU A 52 5.04 -1.36 8.61
CA LEU A 52 4.78 -2.47 7.70
C LEU A 52 5.88 -3.51 7.85
N THR A 53 5.52 -4.70 8.34
CA THR A 53 6.47 -5.81 8.41
C THR A 53 6.84 -6.35 7.02
N LEU A 54 8.08 -6.80 6.86
CA LEU A 54 8.53 -7.44 5.62
C LEU A 54 7.67 -8.65 5.22
N HIS A 55 7.16 -9.41 6.20
CA HIS A 55 6.25 -10.54 5.93
C HIS A 55 4.95 -10.09 5.28
N ALA A 56 4.33 -9.02 5.80
CA ALA A 56 3.13 -8.43 5.20
C ALA A 56 3.42 -7.84 3.82
N ALA A 57 4.54 -7.13 3.66
CA ALA A 57 4.96 -6.56 2.38
C ALA A 57 5.15 -7.66 1.31
N LYS A 58 5.77 -8.78 1.65
CA LYS A 58 5.92 -9.95 0.76
C LYS A 58 4.57 -10.52 0.31
N LYS A 59 3.56 -10.54 1.19
CA LYS A 59 2.21 -10.99 0.83
C LYS A 59 1.54 -10.03 -0.17
N LEU A 60 1.64 -8.73 0.07
CA LEU A 60 1.13 -7.69 -0.84
C LEU A 60 1.79 -7.78 -2.21
N ARG A 61 3.12 -7.91 -2.24
CA ARG A 61 3.88 -8.13 -3.47
C ARG A 61 3.41 -9.37 -4.22
N LYS A 62 3.29 -10.51 -3.53
CA LYS A 62 2.86 -11.78 -4.14
C LYS A 62 1.44 -11.70 -4.71
N LYS A 63 0.53 -10.99 -4.04
CA LYS A 63 -0.89 -10.95 -4.42
C LYS A 63 -1.16 -9.95 -5.55
N PHE A 64 -0.47 -8.81 -5.55
CA PHE A 64 -0.82 -7.66 -6.39
C PHE A 64 0.35 -7.09 -7.22
N GLY A 65 1.57 -7.58 -7.02
CA GLY A 65 2.76 -7.01 -7.66
C GLY A 65 3.23 -5.69 -7.05
N LEU A 66 2.71 -5.29 -5.88
CA LEU A 66 3.18 -4.09 -5.16
C LEU A 66 4.62 -4.31 -4.71
N THR A 67 5.57 -3.59 -5.33
CA THR A 67 7.01 -3.75 -5.04
C THR A 67 7.35 -3.24 -3.65
N LEU A 68 8.47 -3.71 -3.08
CA LEU A 68 8.95 -3.19 -1.81
C LEU A 68 9.35 -1.71 -1.95
N GLU A 69 9.97 -1.36 -3.08
CA GLU A 69 10.30 0.02 -3.45
C GLU A 69 9.06 0.94 -3.42
N PHE A 70 7.91 0.48 -3.91
CA PHE A 70 6.67 1.23 -3.78
C PHE A 70 6.19 1.30 -2.33
N LEU A 71 6.08 0.14 -1.67
CA LEU A 71 5.48 0.07 -0.33
C LEU A 71 6.26 0.93 0.69
N TYR A 72 7.58 0.87 0.64
CA TYR A 72 8.47 1.58 1.55
C TYR A 72 8.95 2.93 1.04
N PHE A 73 9.13 3.16 -0.26
CA PHE A 73 9.77 4.38 -0.77
C PHE A 73 8.94 5.12 -1.82
N GLY A 74 7.72 4.65 -2.13
CA GLY A 74 6.83 5.31 -3.09
C GLY A 74 7.23 5.20 -4.55
N ARG A 75 8.32 4.49 -4.89
CA ARG A 75 8.75 4.33 -6.29
C ARG A 75 7.77 3.47 -7.08
N THR A 76 7.34 3.97 -8.24
CA THR A 76 6.29 3.32 -9.05
C THR A 76 6.79 2.71 -10.35
N ASP A 77 8.08 2.87 -10.68
CA ASP A 77 8.68 2.47 -11.96
C ASP A 77 8.49 0.98 -12.28
N ASP A 78 8.53 0.15 -11.24
CA ASP A 78 8.43 -1.32 -11.35
C ASP A 78 7.04 -1.87 -11.00
N LEU A 79 6.04 -1.01 -10.84
CA LEU A 79 4.67 -1.45 -10.58
C LEU A 79 3.98 -1.95 -11.85
N PRO A 80 2.99 -2.85 -11.73
CA PRO A 80 2.11 -3.19 -12.85
C PRO A 80 1.53 -1.92 -13.47
N SER A 81 1.62 -1.79 -14.80
CA SER A 81 1.29 -0.57 -15.53
C SER A 81 -0.08 0.01 -15.18
N ARG A 82 -1.09 -0.84 -14.97
CA ARG A 82 -2.42 -0.42 -14.52
C ARG A 82 -2.36 0.27 -13.16
N ILE A 83 -1.66 -0.30 -12.18
CA ILE A 83 -1.56 0.24 -10.82
C ILE A 83 -0.71 1.53 -10.83
N ALA A 84 0.41 1.53 -11.55
CA ALA A 84 1.28 2.70 -11.70
C ALA A 84 0.49 3.92 -12.22
N ARG A 85 -0.38 3.70 -13.22
CA ARG A 85 -1.24 4.75 -13.78
C ARG A 85 -2.19 5.36 -12.75
N GLU A 86 -2.86 4.56 -11.93
CA GLU A 86 -3.81 5.06 -10.92
C GLU A 86 -3.10 5.70 -9.70
N LEU A 87 -1.83 5.34 -9.45
CA LEU A 87 -1.01 5.94 -8.40
C LEU A 87 -0.35 7.26 -8.81
N SER A 88 -0.27 7.53 -10.11
CA SER A 88 0.34 8.76 -10.63
C SER A 88 -0.39 10.00 -10.08
N PRO A 89 0.32 11.12 -9.79
CA PRO A 89 -0.26 12.32 -9.19
C PRO A 89 -1.42 12.93 -9.98
N ARG A 90 -1.49 12.68 -11.30
CA ARG A 90 -2.52 13.20 -12.20
C ARG A 90 -3.90 12.53 -12.06
N ASN A 91 -4.00 11.42 -11.33
CA ASN A 91 -5.22 10.61 -11.20
C ASN A 91 -5.87 10.68 -9.79
N VAL A 92 -5.50 11.64 -8.95
CA VAL A 92 -6.20 11.84 -7.66
C VAL A 92 -7.53 12.54 -7.95
N PRO A 93 -8.69 11.93 -7.67
CA PRO A 93 -9.96 12.64 -7.74
C PRO A 93 -9.92 13.83 -6.75
N GLU A 94 -10.38 15.00 -7.19
CA GLU A 94 -10.55 16.19 -6.34
C GLU A 94 -11.42 15.89 -5.10
#